data_AF-A0A7C5NKL2-F1
#
_entry.id   AF-A0A7C5NKL2-F1
#
_cell.length_a   1.000
_cell.length_b   1.000
_cell.length_c   1.000
_cell.angle_alpha   90.00
_cell.angle_beta   90.00
_cell.angle_gamma   90.00
#
_symmetry.space_group_name_H-M   'P 1'
#
loop_
_entity.id
_entity.type
_entity.pdbx_description
1 polymer ?
#
loop_
_entity_poly.entity_id
_entity_poly.type
_entity_poly.pdbx_seq_one_letter_code
_entity_poly.pdbx_strand_id
1 'polypeptide(L)'
;MIIDYFRKKTKSFQENKSTQEAKARQTIDNLFDSNENWTDYGDELFETEDKSFSESEELNSLLTKCLEELPERWKLAVLSKYILGKEGKEICQELEITPSNYWQIIRRAKLLLKLCLQKNWNR
;
A
#
# COMPACT_ATOMS: atom_id res chain seq x y z
N MET A 1 -6.15 -12.97 -14.67
CA MET A 1 -5.37 -13.04 -13.41
C MET A 1 -5.45 -11.70 -12.69
N ILE A 2 -5.18 -11.62 -11.38
CA ILE A 2 -5.14 -10.35 -10.63
C ILE A 2 -4.17 -9.33 -11.25
N ILE A 3 -3.10 -9.84 -11.87
CA ILE A 3 -2.12 -9.07 -12.65
C ILE A 3 -2.79 -8.29 -13.79
N ASP A 4 -3.76 -8.89 -14.49
CA ASP A 4 -4.46 -8.23 -15.62
C ASP A 4 -5.39 -7.12 -15.14
N TYR A 5 -6.08 -7.35 -14.01
CA TYR A 5 -6.91 -6.34 -13.35
C TYR A 5 -6.10 -5.06 -13.07
N PHE A 6 -4.88 -5.22 -12.52
CA PHE A 6 -4.02 -4.10 -12.18
C PHE A 6 -3.30 -3.46 -13.36
N ARG A 7 -2.91 -4.24 -14.38
CA ARG A 7 -2.25 -3.71 -15.58
C ARG A 7 -3.13 -2.73 -16.36
N LYS A 8 -4.46 -2.90 -16.31
CA LYS A 8 -5.42 -1.97 -16.94
C LYS A 8 -5.52 -0.65 -16.19
N LYS A 9 -5.38 -0.68 -14.86
CA LYS A 9 -5.62 0.45 -13.96
C LYS A 9 -4.45 1.43 -13.86
N THR A 10 -3.24 0.99 -14.20
CA THR A 10 -2.05 1.85 -14.22
C THR A 10 -2.04 2.89 -15.35
N LYS A 11 -2.89 2.77 -16.37
CA LYS A 11 -2.91 3.67 -17.55
C LYS A 11 -3.67 4.97 -17.36
N SER A 12 -4.44 5.15 -16.30
CA SER A 12 -5.23 6.36 -16.04
C SER A 12 -4.69 7.06 -14.80
N PHE A 13 -3.80 8.03 -14.96
CA PHE A 13 -3.37 8.93 -13.89
C PHE A 13 -4.22 10.19 -13.97
N GLN A 14 -5.09 10.45 -12.98
CA GLN A 14 -5.88 11.68 -12.93
C GLN A 14 -5.68 12.46 -11.62
N GLU A 15 -5.76 13.78 -11.74
CA GLU A 15 -5.29 14.71 -10.71
C GLU A 15 -6.34 14.96 -9.62
N ASN A 16 -6.28 14.19 -8.53
CA ASN A 16 -6.86 14.56 -7.24
C ASN A 16 -5.90 14.14 -6.10
N LYS A 17 -4.67 14.66 -6.17
CA LYS A 17 -3.44 14.08 -5.58
C LYS A 17 -3.23 14.37 -4.09
N SER A 18 -3.57 15.57 -3.62
CA SER A 18 -3.09 16.08 -2.31
C SER A 18 -3.85 15.51 -1.11
N THR A 19 -5.18 15.41 -1.20
CA THR A 19 -6.03 15.12 -0.03
C THR A 19 -5.94 13.67 0.43
N GLN A 20 -5.81 12.71 -0.50
CA GLN A 20 -5.72 11.29 -0.15
C GLN A 20 -4.35 10.94 0.44
N GLU A 21 -3.26 11.46 -0.14
CA GLU A 21 -1.92 11.26 0.42
C GLU A 21 -1.79 11.88 1.82
N ALA A 22 -2.40 13.05 2.06
CA ALA A 22 -2.40 13.68 3.38
C ALA A 22 -3.14 12.82 4.42
N LYS A 23 -4.32 12.28 4.09
CA LYS A 23 -5.06 11.35 4.96
C LYS A 23 -4.26 10.09 5.24
N ALA A 24 -3.65 9.50 4.21
CA ALA A 24 -2.83 8.30 4.34
C ALA A 24 -1.60 8.53 5.25
N ARG A 25 -0.97 9.72 5.17
CA ARG A 25 0.11 10.11 6.10
C ARG A 25 -0.41 10.22 7.52
N GLN A 26 -1.52 10.92 7.73
CA GLN A 26 -2.14 11.05 9.05
C GLN A 26 -2.49 9.68 9.67
N THR A 27 -3.02 8.74 8.88
CA THR A 27 -3.28 7.38 9.34
C THR A 27 -2.02 6.68 9.83
N ILE A 28 -0.90 6.85 9.13
CA ILE A 28 0.39 6.28 9.54
C ILE A 28 0.93 6.98 10.78
N ASP A 29 0.86 8.30 10.83
CA ASP A 29 1.37 9.10 11.94
C ASP A 29 0.64 8.74 13.25
N ASN A 30 -0.66 8.41 13.18
CA ASN A 30 -1.45 7.95 14.34
C ASN A 30 -1.03 6.57 14.89
N LEU A 31 -0.17 5.82 14.20
CA LEU A 31 0.34 4.53 14.69
C LEU A 31 1.52 4.70 15.64
N PHE A 32 2.08 5.91 15.70
CA PHE A 32 3.23 6.21 16.53
C PHE A 32 2.82 7.19 17.63
N ASP A 33 3.38 6.98 18.82
CA ASP A 33 3.26 7.95 19.91
C ASP A 33 4.18 9.17 19.67
N SER A 34 4.14 10.14 20.58
CA SER A 34 5.00 11.33 20.51
C SER A 34 6.50 11.04 20.62
N ASN A 35 6.88 9.82 21.02
CA ASN A 35 8.25 9.36 21.19
C ASN A 35 8.70 8.41 20.06
N GLU A 36 7.93 8.34 18.96
CA GLU A 36 8.17 7.47 17.80
C GLU A 36 8.07 5.96 18.10
N ASN A 37 7.49 5.56 19.24
CA ASN A 37 7.19 4.17 19.53
C ASN A 37 5.85 3.78 18.89
N TRP A 38 5.67 2.48 18.62
CA TRP A 38 4.35 1.97 18.27
C TRP A 38 3.36 2.26 19.40
N THR A 39 2.16 2.70 19.05
CA THR A 39 1.05 2.74 19.99
C THR A 39 0.56 1.33 20.28
N ASP A 40 -0.21 1.14 21.37
CA ASP A 40 -0.83 -0.16 21.70
C ASP A 40 -1.61 -0.73 20.50
N TYR A 41 -2.24 0.14 19.70
CA TYR A 41 -2.91 -0.24 18.45
C TYR A 41 -1.94 -0.78 17.39
N GLY A 42 -0.74 -0.21 17.30
CA GLY A 42 0.34 -0.73 16.49
C GLY A 42 0.73 -2.15 16.92
N ASP A 43 1.06 -2.34 18.19
CA ASP A 43 1.52 -3.65 18.67
C ASP A 43 0.49 -4.78 18.45
N GLU A 44 -0.79 -4.54 18.74
CA GLU A 44 -1.89 -5.48 18.43
C GLU A 44 -1.99 -5.80 16.94
N LEU A 45 -1.72 -4.83 16.06
CA LEU A 45 -1.68 -5.07 14.62
C LEU A 45 -0.46 -5.91 14.24
N PHE A 46 0.70 -5.77 14.89
CA PHE A 46 1.92 -6.50 14.50
C PHE A 46 2.02 -7.93 15.05
N GLU A 47 1.12 -8.36 15.95
CA GLU A 47 1.01 -9.76 16.38
C GLU A 47 0.58 -10.66 15.21
N THR A 48 1.45 -11.60 14.84
CA THR A 48 1.21 -12.52 13.73
C THR A 48 0.66 -13.85 14.25
N GLU A 49 -0.63 -14.12 14.02
CA GLU A 49 -1.10 -15.49 13.89
C GLU A 49 -0.79 -15.96 12.46
N ASP A 50 0.11 -16.95 12.33
CA ASP A 50 0.43 -17.62 11.06
C ASP A 50 -0.76 -18.46 10.59
N LYS A 51 -1.83 -17.81 10.10
CA LYS A 51 -2.86 -18.48 9.32
C LYS A 51 -2.30 -18.73 7.93
N SER A 52 -2.22 -20.00 7.56
CA SER A 52 -1.80 -20.42 6.22
C SER A 52 -2.69 -19.78 5.16
N PHE A 53 -2.05 -19.17 4.16
CA PHE A 53 -2.70 -18.67 2.96
C PHE A 53 -3.26 -19.87 2.19
N SER A 54 -4.58 -20.09 2.24
CA SER A 54 -5.23 -20.81 1.15
C SER A 54 -5.21 -19.89 -0.06
N GLU A 55 -4.75 -20.37 -1.22
CA GLU A 55 -4.78 -19.64 -2.49
C GLU A 55 -6.22 -19.46 -2.98
N SER A 56 -7.04 -18.76 -2.20
CA SER A 56 -8.46 -18.57 -2.46
C SER A 56 -8.71 -17.27 -3.22
N GLU A 57 -9.80 -17.26 -3.97
CA GLU A 57 -10.35 -16.07 -4.62
C GLU A 57 -10.59 -14.92 -3.61
N GLU A 58 -10.84 -15.27 -2.35
CA GLU A 58 -11.03 -14.34 -1.24
C GLU A 58 -9.77 -13.54 -0.92
N LEU A 59 -8.59 -14.18 -0.92
CA LEU A 59 -7.33 -13.47 -0.72
C LEU A 59 -7.08 -12.46 -1.85
N ASN A 60 -7.32 -12.87 -3.10
CA ASN A 60 -7.14 -11.99 -4.25
C ASN A 60 -8.10 -10.79 -4.19
N SER A 61 -9.35 -11.03 -3.78
CA SER A 61 -10.34 -9.98 -3.56
C SER A 61 -9.92 -9.03 -2.44
N LEU A 62 -9.43 -9.57 -1.32
CA LEU A 62 -8.96 -8.80 -0.18
C LEU A 62 -7.72 -7.95 -0.53
N LEU A 63 -6.73 -8.55 -1.18
CA LEU A 63 -5.56 -7.83 -1.66
C LEU A 63 -5.95 -6.70 -2.61
N THR A 64 -6.92 -6.96 -3.50
CA THR A 64 -7.45 -5.94 -4.41
C THR A 64 -8.11 -4.79 -3.66
N LYS A 65 -8.97 -5.10 -2.70
CA LYS A 65 -9.59 -4.11 -1.83
C LYS A 65 -8.53 -3.26 -1.12
N CYS A 66 -7.51 -3.89 -0.53
CA CYS A 66 -6.46 -3.17 0.20
C CYS A 66 -5.55 -2.32 -0.70
N LEU A 67 -5.33 -2.74 -1.95
CA LEU A 67 -4.64 -1.91 -2.93
C LEU A 67 -5.46 -0.68 -3.32
N GLU A 68 -6.78 -0.78 -3.40
CA GLU A 68 -7.66 0.36 -3.70
C GLU A 68 -7.77 1.39 -2.58
N GLU A 69 -7.52 1.00 -1.32
CA GLU A 69 -7.45 1.93 -0.18
C GLU A 69 -6.19 2.82 -0.22
N LEU A 70 -5.18 2.44 -1.00
CA LEU A 70 -3.97 3.25 -1.14
C LEU A 70 -4.23 4.51 -1.96
N PRO A 71 -3.56 5.64 -1.63
CA PRO A 71 -3.48 6.79 -2.52
C PRO A 71 -3.00 6.37 -3.91
N GLU A 72 -3.56 6.97 -4.95
CA GLU A 72 -3.35 6.54 -6.33
C GLU A 72 -1.86 6.41 -6.71
N ARG A 73 -1.03 7.43 -6.41
CA ARG A 73 0.41 7.39 -6.69
C ARG A 73 1.13 6.27 -5.95
N TRP A 74 0.70 5.97 -4.72
CA TRP A 74 1.28 4.92 -3.88
C TRP A 74 0.89 3.55 -4.40
N LYS A 75 -0.39 3.38 -4.78
CA LYS A 75 -0.92 2.20 -5.47
C LYS A 75 -0.13 1.93 -6.75
N LEU A 76 0.04 2.94 -7.60
CA LEU A 76 0.79 2.81 -8.85
C LEU A 76 2.26 2.44 -8.62
N ALA A 77 2.92 3.04 -7.61
CA ALA A 77 4.30 2.70 -7.26
C ALA A 77 4.43 1.24 -6.81
N VAL A 78 3.53 0.76 -5.95
CA VAL A 78 3.50 -0.63 -5.49
C VAL A 78 3.21 -1.60 -6.63
N LEU A 79 2.18 -1.33 -7.44
CA LEU A 79 1.84 -2.17 -8.59
C LEU A 79 3.00 -2.24 -9.59
N SER A 80 3.62 -1.10 -9.88
CA SER A 80 4.74 -1.03 -10.82
C SER A 80 5.94 -1.83 -10.30
N LYS A 81 6.23 -1.74 -8.99
CA LYS A 81 7.37 -2.45 -8.40
C LYS A 81 7.15 -3.96 -8.26
N TYR A 82 6.01 -4.37 -7.71
CA TYR A 82 5.79 -5.75 -7.27
C TYR A 82 5.00 -6.60 -8.26
N ILE A 83 4.13 -6.00 -9.05
CA ILE A 83 3.29 -6.72 -10.03
C ILE A 83 3.88 -6.62 -11.43
N LEU A 84 4.35 -5.44 -11.83
CA LEU A 84 4.94 -5.21 -13.15
C LEU A 84 6.46 -5.40 -13.19
N GLY A 85 7.12 -5.50 -12.03
CA GLY A 85 8.57 -5.76 -11.96
C GLY A 85 9.46 -4.61 -12.44
N LYS A 86 8.94 -3.38 -12.53
CA LYS A 86 9.70 -2.22 -13.03
C LYS A 86 10.81 -1.82 -12.07
N GLU A 87 11.87 -1.23 -12.62
CA GLU A 87 12.94 -0.67 -11.82
C GLU A 87 12.54 0.65 -11.18
N GLY A 88 13.17 0.98 -10.04
CA GLY A 88 12.87 2.22 -9.31
C GLY A 88 13.07 3.48 -10.17
N LYS A 89 14.04 3.47 -11.10
CA LYS A 89 14.29 4.60 -12.02
C LYS A 89 13.13 4.81 -12.98
N GLU A 90 12.62 3.73 -13.59
CA GLU A 90 11.48 3.77 -14.50
C GLU A 90 10.22 4.26 -13.77
N ILE A 91 9.97 3.73 -12.56
CA ILE A 91 8.85 4.16 -11.72
C ILE A 91 8.96 5.64 -11.35
N CYS A 92 10.17 6.12 -11.03
CA CYS A 92 10.39 7.52 -10.70
C CYS A 92 10.07 8.45 -11.87
N GLN A 93 10.44 8.04 -13.09
CA GLN A 93 10.15 8.79 -14.31
C GLN A 93 8.65 8.79 -14.61
N GLU A 94 7.99 7.64 -14.60
CA GLU A 94 6.57 7.51 -14.93
C GLU A 94 5.64 8.24 -13.97
N LEU A 95 6.00 8.27 -12.68
CA LEU A 95 5.19 8.90 -11.64
C LEU A 95 5.62 10.34 -11.33
N GLU A 96 6.65 10.85 -12.01
CA GLU A 96 7.25 12.16 -11.79
C GLU A 96 7.64 12.38 -10.31
N ILE A 97 8.46 11.48 -9.75
CA ILE A 97 8.85 11.47 -8.33
C ILE A 97 10.37 11.40 -8.19
N THR A 98 10.90 11.95 -7.10
CA THR A 98 12.33 11.80 -6.79
C THR A 98 12.62 10.43 -6.15
N PRO A 99 13.83 9.88 -6.28
CA PRO A 99 14.21 8.63 -5.62
C PRO A 99 13.95 8.63 -4.11
N SER A 100 14.23 9.75 -3.43
CA SER A 100 13.94 9.89 -1.99
C SER A 100 12.44 9.79 -1.70
N ASN A 101 11.59 10.41 -2.52
CA ASN A 101 10.14 10.32 -2.39
C ASN A 101 9.64 8.89 -2.70
N TYR A 102 10.21 8.22 -3.70
CA TYR A 102 9.89 6.83 -4.06
C TYR A 102 10.03 5.88 -2.87
N TRP A 103 11.18 5.88 -2.20
CA TRP A 103 11.42 4.97 -1.07
C TRP A 103 10.47 5.22 0.09
N GLN A 104 10.16 6.49 0.35
CA GLN A 104 9.17 6.85 1.36
C GLN A 104 7.76 6.37 0.98
N ILE A 105 7.36 6.55 -0.28
CA ILE A 105 6.07 6.07 -0.81
C ILE A 105 5.97 4.55 -0.66
N ILE A 106 6.97 3.80 -1.10
CA ILE A 106 6.97 2.33 -1.00
C ILE A 106 6.89 1.88 0.46
N ARG A 107 7.68 2.48 1.36
CA ARG A 107 7.64 2.13 2.80
C ARG A 107 6.25 2.37 3.38
N ARG A 108 5.65 3.53 3.14
CA ARG A 108 4.32 3.91 3.64
C ARG A 108 3.21 3.05 3.04
N ALA A 109 3.28 2.77 1.74
CA ALA A 109 2.29 1.93 1.06
C ALA A 109 2.31 0.48 1.57
N LYS A 110 3.50 -0.10 1.82
CA LYS A 110 3.64 -1.42 2.45
C LYS A 110 3.00 -1.47 3.83
N LEU A 111 3.21 -0.42 4.63
CA LEU A 111 2.63 -0.33 5.97
C LEU A 111 1.10 -0.29 5.90
N LEU A 112 0.52 0.58 5.06
CA LEU A 112 -0.93 0.63 4.87
C LEU A 112 -1.53 -0.68 4.35
N LEU A 113 -0.85 -1.37 3.43
CA LEU A 113 -1.27 -2.68 2.97
C LEU A 113 -1.31 -3.69 4.10
N LYS A 114 -0.26 -3.73 4.94
CA LYS A 114 -0.22 -4.63 6.10
C LYS A 114 -1.39 -4.36 7.05
N LEU A 115 -1.63 -3.11 7.42
CA LEU A 115 -2.74 -2.70 8.29
C LEU A 115 -4.09 -3.11 7.71
N CYS A 116 -4.30 -2.86 6.42
CA CYS A 116 -5.54 -3.22 5.75
C CYS A 116 -5.75 -4.73 5.74
N LEU A 117 -4.71 -5.50 5.40
CA LEU A 117 -4.79 -6.96 5.39
C LEU A 117 -5.14 -7.48 6.78
N GLN A 118 -4.40 -7.08 7.82
CA GLN A 118 -4.63 -7.53 9.19
C GLN A 118 -6.03 -7.18 9.72
N LYS A 119 -6.51 -5.96 9.44
CA LYS A 119 -7.86 -5.54 9.81
C LYS A 119 -8.97 -6.39 9.17
N ASN A 120 -8.74 -6.91 7.98
CA ASN A 120 -9.75 -7.67 7.24
C ASN A 120 -9.49 -9.19 7.26
N TRP A 121 -8.35 -9.63 7.81
CA TRP A 121 -7.93 -11.04 7.88
C TRP A 121 -8.73 -11.85 8.89
N ASN A 122 -9.20 -11.20 9.96
CA ASN A 122 -9.97 -11.82 11.04
C ASN A 122 -11.49 -11.60 10.89
N ARG A 123 -11.96 -11.18 9.72
CA ARG A 123 -13.36 -10.81 9.49
C ARG A 123 -14.10 -11.81 8.62
#